data_AF-A0A7W1I6K3-F1
#
_entry.id   AF-A0A7W1I6K3-F1
#
_cell.length_a   1.000
_cell.length_b   1.000
_cell.length_c   1.000
_cell.angle_alpha   90.00
_cell.angle_beta   90.00
_cell.angle_gamma   90.00
#
_symmetry.space_group_name_H-M   'P 1'
#
loop_
_entity.id
_entity.type
_entity.pdbx_description
1 polymer ?
#
loop_
_entity_poly.entity_id
_entity_poly.type
_entity_poly.pdbx_seq_one_letter_code
_entity_poly.pdbx_strand_id
1 'polypeptide(L)'
;MTQRVSSDSGADRGVRREDWLRDSALSGFVATFAMTVVLAAGYGLARVIGDEQGNQLERWFWGLSHNMITERTTDALVLGIGINLVTGLIWAVIYGAYAEPMLNGSGWRKGITFSLVAWLLSIIVFLPIAGGGLFGSELNAGPLPVLGNLILHLIFGAVLGGVYGIAFEIGLDDTEAERANAAAAERGAALGGAAGVLVGLLLGWALAPQIDAESSRGAISLAGALIGAASGVTAGSFLGMGRPNA
;
A
#
# COMPACT_ATOMS: atom_id res chain seq x y z
N MET A 1 20.04 -56.17 -2.79
CA MET A 1 18.75 -55.78 -2.20
C MET A 1 18.64 -54.27 -2.42
N THR A 2 17.95 -53.89 -3.49
CA THR A 2 18.05 -52.59 -4.15
C THR A 2 16.94 -51.69 -3.65
N GLN A 3 17.30 -50.60 -2.98
CA GLN A 3 16.36 -49.62 -2.43
C GLN A 3 15.84 -48.74 -3.58
N ARG A 4 14.58 -48.97 -3.98
CA ARG A 4 13.85 -48.12 -4.92
C ARG A 4 13.30 -46.94 -4.13
N VAL A 5 14.01 -45.80 -4.17
CA VAL A 5 13.41 -44.51 -3.82
C VAL A 5 12.50 -44.15 -4.98
N SER A 6 11.21 -44.46 -4.85
CA SER A 6 10.18 -43.99 -5.77
C SER A 6 10.01 -42.49 -5.56
N SER A 7 10.39 -41.75 -6.60
CA SER A 7 10.06 -40.36 -6.84
C SER A 7 8.58 -40.08 -6.59
N ASP A 8 8.28 -39.27 -5.59
CA ASP A 8 6.97 -38.66 -5.43
C ASP A 8 6.88 -37.49 -6.41
N SER A 9 6.47 -37.81 -7.63
CA SER A 9 6.31 -36.86 -8.73
C SER A 9 4.82 -36.61 -8.97
N GLY A 10 4.36 -35.44 -8.54
CA GLY A 10 3.24 -34.75 -9.18
C GLY A 10 1.86 -35.02 -8.60
N ALA A 11 1.56 -34.44 -7.44
CA ALA A 11 0.18 -34.18 -7.02
C ALA A 11 0.05 -33.03 -6.01
N ASP A 12 0.86 -31.97 -6.08
CA ASP A 12 0.67 -30.78 -5.22
C ASP A 12 0.23 -29.56 -6.04
N ARG A 13 -0.88 -29.72 -6.75
CA ARG A 13 -1.63 -28.59 -7.33
C ARG A 13 -2.93 -28.47 -6.57
N GLY A 14 -2.89 -27.87 -5.38
CA GLY A 14 -4.13 -27.53 -4.69
C GLY A 14 -4.03 -27.26 -3.20
N VAL A 15 -2.91 -27.55 -2.54
CA VAL A 15 -2.78 -27.18 -1.13
C VAL A 15 -2.47 -25.69 -1.06
N ARG A 16 -3.48 -24.89 -0.69
CA ARG A 16 -3.26 -23.47 -0.34
C ARG A 16 -2.16 -23.43 0.71
N ARG A 17 -1.16 -22.55 0.51
CA ARG A 17 -0.14 -22.26 1.53
C ARG A 17 -0.86 -22.00 2.85
N GLU A 18 -0.46 -22.66 3.94
CA GLU A 18 -1.16 -22.54 5.22
C GLU A 18 -1.24 -21.08 5.71
N ASP A 19 -0.24 -20.28 5.36
CA ASP A 19 -0.11 -18.86 5.71
C ASP A 19 -0.65 -17.86 4.68
N TRP A 20 -1.37 -18.31 3.64
CA TRP A 20 -1.77 -17.45 2.51
C TRP A 20 -2.53 -16.17 2.94
N LEU A 21 -3.35 -16.26 3.99
CA LEU A 21 -4.14 -15.11 4.48
C LEU A 21 -3.25 -14.07 5.16
N ARG A 22 -2.26 -14.53 5.94
CA ARG A 22 -1.27 -13.68 6.59
C ARG A 22 -0.39 -13.00 5.53
N ASP A 23 0.11 -13.77 4.58
CA ASP A 23 0.93 -13.27 3.47
C ASP A 23 0.15 -12.24 2.64
N SER A 24 -1.13 -12.49 2.37
CA SER A 24 -2.03 -11.55 1.71
C SER A 24 -2.17 -10.26 2.50
N ALA A 25 -2.43 -10.34 3.81
CA ALA A 25 -2.62 -9.15 4.64
C ALA A 25 -1.35 -8.29 4.73
N LEU A 26 -0.19 -8.92 4.95
CA LEU A 26 1.11 -8.23 5.04
C LEU A 26 1.49 -7.58 3.71
N SER A 27 1.41 -8.33 2.62
CA SER A 27 1.70 -7.79 1.28
C SER A 27 0.73 -6.68 0.88
N GLY A 28 -0.56 -6.82 1.21
CA GLY A 28 -1.57 -5.78 1.02
C GLY A 28 -1.28 -4.50 1.77
N PHE A 29 -0.93 -4.62 3.06
CA PHE A 29 -0.55 -3.47 3.89
C PHE A 29 0.65 -2.71 3.29
N VAL A 30 1.71 -3.43 2.92
CA VAL A 30 2.92 -2.84 2.32
C VAL A 30 2.61 -2.19 0.96
N ALA A 31 1.79 -2.84 0.14
CA ALA A 31 1.37 -2.33 -1.17
C ALA A 31 0.53 -1.05 -1.05
N THR A 32 -0.45 -1.02 -0.14
CA THR A 32 -1.25 0.18 0.15
C THR A 32 -0.37 1.31 0.64
N PHE A 33 0.58 1.03 1.54
CA PHE A 33 1.50 2.05 2.03
C PHE A 33 2.34 2.63 0.88
N ALA A 34 2.96 1.77 0.06
CA ALA A 34 3.72 2.20 -1.11
C ALA A 34 2.89 3.05 -2.08
N MET A 35 1.67 2.61 -2.40
CA MET A 35 0.72 3.37 -3.23
C MET A 35 0.38 4.72 -2.61
N THR A 36 0.17 4.79 -1.29
CA THR A 36 -0.17 6.04 -0.58
C THR A 36 0.98 7.03 -0.61
N VAL A 37 2.23 6.57 -0.45
CA VAL A 37 3.42 7.43 -0.58
C VAL A 37 3.50 8.02 -1.99
N VAL A 38 3.26 7.21 -3.02
CA VAL A 38 3.29 7.69 -4.42
C VAL A 38 2.15 8.64 -4.70
N LEU A 39 0.95 8.36 -4.17
CA LEU A 39 -0.21 9.25 -4.26
C LEU A 39 0.11 10.61 -3.65
N ALA A 40 0.64 10.63 -2.42
CA ALA A 40 1.02 11.86 -1.73
C ALA A 40 2.09 12.64 -2.50
N ALA A 41 3.13 11.96 -3.01
CA ALA A 41 4.16 12.59 -3.83
C ALA A 41 3.60 13.17 -5.14
N GLY A 42 2.72 12.42 -5.83
CA GLY A 42 2.07 12.86 -7.06
C GLY A 42 1.16 14.07 -6.85
N TYR A 43 0.38 14.09 -5.77
CA TYR A 43 -0.45 15.25 -5.41
C TYR A 43 0.38 16.45 -4.98
N GLY A 44 1.46 16.24 -4.22
CA GLY A 44 2.40 17.31 -3.87
C GLY A 44 3.01 17.95 -5.11
N LEU A 45 3.44 17.13 -6.07
CA LEU A 45 3.95 17.60 -7.36
C LEU A 45 2.87 18.38 -8.14
N ALA A 46 1.64 17.86 -8.17
CA ALA A 46 0.53 18.52 -8.86
C ALA A 46 0.21 19.90 -8.28
N ARG A 47 0.32 20.08 -6.96
CA ARG A 47 0.14 21.39 -6.31
C ARG A 47 1.26 22.38 -6.61
N VAL A 48 2.50 21.90 -6.77
CA VAL A 48 3.66 22.76 -7.09
C VAL A 48 3.64 23.22 -8.54
N ILE A 49 3.22 22.35 -9.46
CA ILE A 49 3.18 22.64 -10.90
C ILE A 49 1.88 23.31 -11.32
N GLY A 50 0.78 23.03 -10.62
CA GLY A 50 -0.56 23.48 -11.00
C GLY A 50 -0.71 24.99 -10.97
N ASP A 51 -1.22 25.56 -12.06
CA ASP A 51 -1.63 26.96 -12.17
C ASP A 51 -2.93 27.04 -12.99
N GLU A 52 -3.96 27.71 -12.45
CA GLU A 52 -5.25 27.91 -13.09
C GLU A 52 -5.14 28.72 -14.39
N GLN A 53 -4.25 29.71 -14.43
CA GLN A 53 -4.05 30.61 -15.57
C GLN A 53 -2.84 30.22 -16.42
N GLY A 54 -2.16 29.15 -16.03
CA GLY A 54 -0.98 28.62 -16.70
C GLY A 54 -1.26 28.02 -18.08
N ASN A 55 -0.25 27.37 -18.64
CA ASN A 55 -0.36 26.60 -19.87
C ASN A 55 -1.27 25.36 -19.69
N GLN A 56 -1.54 24.62 -20.76
CA GLN A 56 -2.47 23.48 -20.72
C GLN A 56 -2.06 22.40 -19.70
N LEU A 57 -0.76 22.12 -19.58
CA LEU A 57 -0.26 21.11 -18.65
C LEU A 57 -0.38 21.58 -17.19
N GLU A 58 -0.05 22.84 -16.93
CA GLU A 58 -0.22 23.47 -15.61
C GLU A 58 -1.68 23.46 -15.18
N ARG A 59 -2.62 23.78 -16.10
CA ARG A 59 -4.06 23.69 -15.82
C ARG A 59 -4.52 22.26 -15.57
N TRP A 60 -3.92 21.25 -16.19
CA TRP A 60 -4.23 19.85 -15.90
C TRP A 60 -3.78 19.46 -14.48
N PHE A 61 -2.57 19.86 -14.08
CA PHE A 61 -2.09 19.66 -12.70
C PHE A 61 -2.93 20.44 -11.68
N TRP A 62 -3.37 21.63 -12.04
CA TRP A 62 -4.33 22.41 -11.26
C TRP A 62 -5.63 21.64 -11.06
N GLY A 63 -6.30 21.19 -12.14
CA GLY A 63 -7.55 20.41 -12.04
C GLY A 63 -7.39 19.09 -11.29
N LEU A 64 -6.21 18.45 -11.36
CA LEU A 64 -5.94 17.23 -10.60
C LEU A 64 -5.91 17.48 -9.09
N SER A 65 -5.41 18.64 -8.66
CA SER A 65 -5.25 18.99 -7.24
C SER A 65 -6.42 19.82 -6.69
N HIS A 66 -7.16 20.52 -7.55
CA HIS A 66 -8.27 21.41 -7.21
C HIS A 66 -9.56 20.89 -7.85
N ASN A 67 -10.17 19.91 -7.18
CA ASN A 67 -11.45 19.34 -7.58
C ASN A 67 -12.20 18.82 -6.35
N MET A 68 -13.50 18.56 -6.55
CA MET A 68 -14.41 18.09 -5.52
C MET A 68 -13.98 16.78 -4.84
N ILE A 69 -13.28 15.87 -5.55
CA ILE A 69 -12.80 14.61 -4.94
C ILE A 69 -11.68 14.93 -3.95
N THR A 70 -10.72 15.77 -4.35
CA THR A 70 -9.60 16.17 -3.49
C THR A 70 -10.08 16.98 -2.29
N GLU A 71 -11.04 17.89 -2.47
CA GLU A 71 -11.68 18.66 -1.39
C GLU A 71 -12.34 17.73 -0.37
N ARG A 72 -13.24 16.84 -0.81
CA ARG A 72 -13.91 15.86 0.06
C ARG A 72 -12.92 14.94 0.78
N THR A 73 -11.86 14.52 0.09
CA THR A 73 -10.82 13.67 0.68
C THR A 73 -10.02 14.43 1.73
N THR A 74 -9.79 15.73 1.55
CA THR A 74 -9.09 16.58 2.52
C THR A 74 -9.96 16.77 3.77
N ASP A 75 -11.26 17.03 3.60
CA ASP A 75 -12.22 17.19 4.70
C ASP A 75 -12.38 15.90 5.51
N ALA A 76 -12.36 14.76 4.83
CA ALA A 76 -12.55 13.44 5.41
C ALA A 76 -11.27 12.60 5.41
N LEU A 77 -10.10 13.23 5.60
CA LEU A 77 -8.78 12.57 5.42
C LEU A 77 -8.64 11.25 6.17
N VAL A 78 -9.09 11.21 7.43
CA VAL A 78 -9.04 10.00 8.27
C VAL A 78 -9.87 8.87 7.66
N LEU A 79 -11.07 9.19 7.18
CA LEU A 79 -11.95 8.24 6.52
C LEU A 79 -11.37 7.80 5.18
N GLY A 80 -10.77 8.71 4.41
CA GLY A 80 -10.09 8.41 3.15
C GLY A 80 -8.93 7.43 3.33
N ILE A 81 -8.07 7.66 4.33
CA ILE A 81 -6.97 6.75 4.68
C ILE A 81 -7.53 5.38 5.12
N GLY A 82 -8.56 5.37 5.96
CA GLY A 82 -9.20 4.13 6.42
C GLY A 82 -9.79 3.31 5.26
N ILE A 83 -10.53 3.95 4.36
CA ILE A 83 -11.12 3.29 3.18
C ILE A 83 -10.01 2.77 2.26
N ASN A 84 -8.96 3.55 2.02
CA ASN A 84 -7.83 3.13 1.19
C ASN A 84 -7.14 1.88 1.76
N LEU A 85 -6.93 1.84 3.08
CA LEU A 85 -6.36 0.68 3.75
C LEU A 85 -7.25 -0.55 3.65
N VAL A 86 -8.53 -0.43 4.00
CA VAL A 86 -9.49 -1.53 3.94
C VAL A 86 -9.62 -2.06 2.52
N THR A 87 -9.72 -1.17 1.54
CA THR A 87 -9.82 -1.53 0.11
C THR A 87 -8.57 -2.28 -0.35
N GLY A 88 -7.38 -1.79 0.01
CA GLY A 88 -6.13 -2.47 -0.32
C GLY A 88 -6.02 -3.87 0.30
N LEU A 89 -6.45 -4.04 1.56
CA LEU A 89 -6.49 -5.35 2.21
C LEU A 89 -7.49 -6.30 1.55
N ILE A 90 -8.68 -5.82 1.18
CA ILE A 90 -9.67 -6.62 0.42
C ILE A 90 -9.06 -7.11 -0.89
N TRP A 91 -8.43 -6.21 -1.66
CA TRP A 91 -7.75 -6.58 -2.91
C TRP A 91 -6.61 -7.56 -2.70
N ALA A 92 -5.85 -7.45 -1.61
CA ALA A 92 -4.77 -8.37 -1.30
C ALA A 92 -5.28 -9.77 -0.94
N VAL A 93 -6.38 -9.88 -0.18
CA VAL A 93 -7.02 -11.17 0.10
C VAL A 93 -7.56 -11.80 -1.18
N ILE A 94 -8.20 -11.01 -2.06
CA ILE A 94 -8.66 -11.49 -3.38
C ILE A 94 -7.48 -11.99 -4.21
N TYR A 95 -6.36 -11.26 -4.19
CA TYR A 95 -5.14 -11.66 -4.89
C TYR A 95 -4.63 -13.02 -4.42
N GLY A 96 -4.37 -13.19 -3.12
CA GLY A 96 -3.83 -14.45 -2.59
C GLY A 96 -4.81 -15.61 -2.72
N ALA A 97 -6.11 -15.37 -2.57
CA ALA A 97 -7.13 -16.42 -2.62
C ALA A 97 -7.41 -16.95 -4.03
N TYR A 98 -7.33 -16.08 -5.06
CA TYR A 98 -7.82 -16.38 -6.41
C TYR A 98 -6.80 -16.05 -7.50
N ALA A 99 -6.19 -14.87 -7.49
CA ALA A 99 -5.36 -14.44 -8.61
C ALA A 99 -3.97 -15.09 -8.61
N GLU A 100 -3.33 -15.19 -7.45
CA GLU A 100 -1.97 -15.70 -7.33
C GLU A 100 -1.80 -17.14 -7.82
N PRO A 101 -2.72 -18.09 -7.51
CA PRO A 101 -2.65 -19.47 -7.99
C PRO A 101 -2.99 -19.62 -9.48
N MET A 102 -3.76 -18.68 -10.05
CA MET A 102 -4.21 -18.73 -11.44
C MET A 102 -3.21 -18.11 -12.42
N LEU A 103 -2.39 -17.17 -11.95
CA LEU A 103 -1.47 -16.42 -12.79
C LEU A 103 -0.08 -17.09 -12.83
N ASN A 104 0.54 -17.07 -14.00
CA ASN A 104 1.88 -17.61 -14.22
C ASN A 104 2.94 -16.50 -14.21
N GLY A 105 4.17 -16.83 -13.77
CA GLY A 105 5.32 -15.93 -13.80
C GLY A 105 5.74 -15.39 -12.43
N SER A 106 6.63 -14.40 -12.44
CA SER A 106 7.17 -13.79 -11.21
C SER A 106 6.07 -13.04 -10.43
N GLY A 107 6.18 -13.06 -9.09
CA GLY A 107 5.18 -12.46 -8.19
C GLY A 107 4.78 -11.02 -8.59
N TRP A 108 5.76 -10.15 -8.83
CA TRP A 108 5.50 -8.76 -9.25
C TRP A 108 4.73 -8.65 -10.58
N ARG A 109 4.96 -9.56 -11.54
CA ARG A 109 4.21 -9.58 -12.82
C ARG A 109 2.77 -10.01 -12.58
N LYS A 110 2.57 -11.06 -11.78
CA LYS A 110 1.23 -11.54 -11.39
C LYS A 110 0.43 -10.43 -10.72
N GLY A 111 1.07 -9.72 -9.78
CA GLY A 111 0.45 -8.59 -9.09
C GLY A 111 0.11 -7.42 -10.00
N ILE A 112 1.00 -7.04 -10.94
CA ILE A 112 0.70 -6.04 -11.98
C ILE A 112 -0.50 -6.45 -12.84
N THR A 113 -0.52 -7.69 -13.34
CA THR A 113 -1.62 -8.17 -14.18
C THR A 113 -2.95 -8.13 -13.42
N PHE A 114 -2.94 -8.52 -12.16
CA PHE A 114 -4.10 -8.44 -11.28
C PHE A 114 -4.58 -7.00 -11.05
N SER A 115 -3.66 -6.07 -10.76
CA SER A 115 -4.00 -4.69 -10.43
C SER A 115 -4.58 -3.91 -11.61
N LEU A 116 -4.42 -4.38 -12.86
CA LEU A 116 -5.10 -3.79 -14.02
C LEU A 116 -6.63 -3.91 -13.92
N VAL A 117 -7.15 -4.96 -13.27
CA VAL A 117 -8.59 -5.11 -13.02
C VAL A 117 -9.05 -4.05 -12.01
N ALA A 118 -8.31 -3.89 -10.90
CA ALA A 118 -8.59 -2.86 -9.92
C ALA A 118 -8.50 -1.45 -10.52
N TRP A 119 -7.51 -1.20 -11.38
CA TRP A 119 -7.37 0.04 -12.13
C TRP A 119 -8.59 0.33 -12.99
N LEU A 120 -9.03 -0.63 -13.82
CA LEU A 120 -10.23 -0.49 -14.66
C LEU A 120 -11.48 -0.21 -13.83
N LEU A 121 -11.67 -0.94 -12.72
CA LEU A 121 -12.79 -0.68 -11.81
C LEU A 121 -12.71 0.73 -11.21
N SER A 122 -11.52 1.19 -10.88
CA SER A 122 -11.38 2.52 -10.29
C SER A 122 -11.76 3.64 -11.28
N ILE A 123 -11.39 3.53 -12.56
CA ILE A 123 -11.67 4.59 -13.55
C ILE A 123 -13.07 4.51 -14.16
N ILE A 124 -13.68 3.32 -14.19
CA ILE A 124 -15.01 3.08 -14.78
C ILE A 124 -16.13 3.12 -13.73
N VAL A 125 -15.84 2.74 -12.48
CA VAL A 125 -16.84 2.63 -11.41
C VAL A 125 -16.59 3.66 -10.32
N PHE A 126 -15.39 3.66 -9.72
CA PHE A 126 -15.13 4.49 -8.55
C PHE A 126 -15.10 5.99 -8.89
N LEU A 127 -14.39 6.40 -9.95
CA LEU A 127 -14.31 7.81 -10.35
C LEU A 127 -15.68 8.42 -10.66
N PRO A 128 -16.57 7.78 -11.44
CA PRO A 128 -17.92 8.28 -11.62
C PRO A 128 -18.72 8.41 -10.33
N ILE A 129 -18.66 7.40 -9.44
CA ILE A 129 -19.35 7.45 -8.15
C ILE A 129 -18.83 8.58 -7.26
N ALA A 130 -17.51 8.84 -7.32
CA ALA A 130 -16.88 9.94 -6.60
C ALA A 130 -17.19 11.33 -7.18
N GLY A 131 -17.82 11.39 -8.37
CA GLY A 131 -18.15 12.63 -9.07
C GLY A 131 -17.00 13.17 -9.95
N GLY A 132 -16.13 12.29 -10.43
CA GLY A 132 -15.08 12.61 -11.40
C GLY A 132 -15.44 12.27 -12.85
N GLY A 133 -16.65 11.76 -13.10
CA GLY A 133 -17.06 11.26 -14.41
C GLY A 133 -16.30 10.02 -14.90
N LEU A 134 -16.67 9.51 -16.08
CA LEU A 134 -15.98 8.39 -16.71
C LEU A 134 -14.55 8.79 -17.08
N PHE A 135 -13.57 7.98 -16.69
CA PHE A 135 -12.15 8.25 -16.91
C PHE A 135 -11.64 9.57 -16.30
N GLY A 136 -12.36 10.17 -15.33
CA GLY A 136 -11.96 11.44 -14.74
C GLY A 136 -12.30 12.68 -15.57
N SER A 137 -13.24 12.57 -16.52
CA SER A 137 -13.60 13.67 -17.44
C SER A 137 -14.09 14.94 -16.74
N GLU A 138 -14.68 14.83 -15.54
CA GLU A 138 -15.21 15.97 -14.80
C GLU A 138 -14.16 16.66 -13.92
N LEU A 139 -12.95 16.11 -13.84
CA LEU A 139 -11.85 16.67 -13.03
C LEU A 139 -11.09 17.79 -13.75
N ASN A 140 -11.38 18.05 -15.03
CA ASN A 140 -10.68 19.04 -15.86
C ASN A 140 -9.14 18.88 -15.90
N ALA A 141 -8.65 17.69 -15.55
CA ALA A 141 -7.23 17.37 -15.40
C ALA A 141 -6.63 16.67 -16.65
N GLY A 142 -7.35 16.70 -17.77
CA GLY A 142 -6.94 16.01 -19.00
C GLY A 142 -6.74 14.49 -18.77
N PRO A 143 -5.68 13.88 -19.32
CA PRO A 143 -5.41 12.45 -19.15
C PRO A 143 -4.77 12.09 -17.81
N LEU A 144 -4.39 13.08 -16.98
CA LEU A 144 -3.65 12.85 -15.74
C LEU A 144 -4.37 11.94 -14.74
N PRO A 145 -5.71 12.01 -14.54
CA PRO A 145 -6.39 11.09 -13.63
C PRO A 145 -6.23 9.63 -14.04
N VAL A 146 -6.35 9.32 -15.33
CA VAL A 146 -6.21 7.95 -15.85
C VAL A 146 -4.77 7.46 -15.68
N LEU A 147 -3.80 8.29 -16.07
CA LEU A 147 -2.37 7.94 -16.02
C LEU A 147 -1.85 7.82 -14.59
N GLY A 148 -2.17 8.78 -13.73
CA GLY A 148 -1.81 8.76 -12.32
C GLY A 148 -2.41 7.55 -11.62
N ASN A 149 -3.70 7.29 -11.86
CA ASN A 149 -4.37 6.12 -11.30
C ASN A 149 -3.78 4.79 -11.81
N LEU A 150 -3.38 4.71 -13.09
CA LEU A 150 -2.67 3.56 -13.63
C LEU A 150 -1.33 3.34 -12.91
N ILE A 151 -0.52 4.38 -12.76
CA ILE A 151 0.77 4.30 -12.07
C ILE A 151 0.59 3.79 -10.64
N LEU A 152 -0.39 4.32 -9.90
CA LEU A 152 -0.70 3.89 -8.54
C LEU A 152 -1.02 2.39 -8.48
N HIS A 153 -1.90 1.92 -9.35
CA HIS A 153 -2.28 0.50 -9.38
C HIS A 153 -1.15 -0.41 -9.82
N LEU A 154 -0.32 0.01 -10.79
CA LEU A 154 0.86 -0.75 -11.18
C LEU A 154 1.85 -0.91 -10.02
N ILE A 155 2.06 0.15 -9.22
CA ILE A 155 2.92 0.10 -8.04
C ILE A 155 2.31 -0.79 -6.97
N PHE A 156 1.02 -0.62 -6.66
CA PHE A 156 0.31 -1.49 -5.72
C PHE A 156 0.42 -2.95 -6.14
N GLY A 157 0.12 -3.29 -7.40
CA GLY A 157 0.22 -4.64 -7.93
C GLY A 157 1.63 -5.20 -7.87
N ALA A 158 2.63 -4.43 -8.31
CA ALA A 158 4.03 -4.86 -8.29
C ALA A 158 4.51 -5.17 -6.87
N VAL A 159 4.19 -4.30 -5.89
CA VAL A 159 4.55 -4.49 -4.48
C VAL A 159 3.76 -5.63 -3.86
N LEU A 160 2.44 -5.70 -4.09
CA LEU A 160 1.58 -6.78 -3.58
C LEU A 160 2.10 -8.14 -4.02
N GLY A 161 2.23 -8.35 -5.33
CA GLY A 161 2.68 -9.63 -5.86
C GLY A 161 4.15 -9.90 -5.58
N GLY A 162 4.99 -8.88 -5.52
CA GLY A 162 6.39 -8.99 -5.13
C GLY A 162 6.56 -9.47 -3.70
N VAL A 163 5.89 -8.82 -2.76
CA VAL A 163 5.96 -9.14 -1.32
C VAL A 163 5.25 -10.46 -1.02
N TYR A 164 4.10 -10.75 -1.65
CA TYR A 164 3.42 -12.03 -1.48
C TYR A 164 4.24 -13.21 -2.02
N GLY A 165 4.94 -13.00 -3.14
CA GLY A 165 5.78 -14.01 -3.77
C GLY A 165 7.10 -14.26 -3.04
N ILE A 166 7.50 -13.37 -2.13
CA ILE A 166 8.51 -13.71 -1.13
C ILE A 166 7.83 -14.70 -0.20
N ALA A 167 8.29 -15.95 -0.23
CA ALA A 167 7.88 -16.88 0.78
C ALA A 167 8.25 -16.28 2.14
N PHE A 168 7.25 -15.85 2.90
CA PHE A 168 7.37 -15.85 4.36
C PHE A 168 7.35 -17.33 4.78
N GLU A 169 8.33 -18.10 4.32
CA GLU A 169 8.70 -19.36 4.92
C GLU A 169 9.24 -18.99 6.31
N ILE A 170 8.30 -18.72 7.21
CA ILE A 170 8.47 -19.07 8.61
C ILE A 170 8.05 -20.54 8.67
N GLY A 171 8.82 -21.38 7.97
CA GLY A 171 8.83 -22.80 8.24
C GLY A 171 9.46 -22.92 9.61
N LEU A 172 8.61 -23.04 10.64
CA LEU A 172 9.03 -23.27 12.02
C LEU A 172 9.74 -24.63 12.09
N ASP A 173 11.05 -24.65 11.86
CA ASP A 173 11.86 -25.50 12.72
C ASP A 173 11.85 -24.79 14.06
N ASP A 174 11.01 -25.31 14.95
CA ASP A 174 10.54 -24.74 16.21
C ASP A 174 11.68 -24.59 17.24
N THR A 175 12.74 -23.90 16.85
CA THR A 175 13.97 -23.70 17.59
C THR A 175 13.77 -22.53 18.53
N GLU A 176 14.31 -22.67 19.73
CA GLU A 176 14.23 -21.63 20.77
C GLU A 176 14.81 -20.29 20.29
N ALA A 177 15.81 -20.35 19.40
CA ALA A 177 16.41 -19.19 18.75
C ALA A 177 15.43 -18.44 17.83
N GLU A 178 14.61 -19.15 17.05
CA GLU A 178 13.60 -18.53 16.19
C GLU A 178 12.44 -17.92 16.97
N ARG A 179 11.99 -18.59 18.05
CA ARG A 179 10.98 -18.00 18.95
C ARG A 179 11.51 -16.74 19.64
N ALA A 180 12.79 -16.73 20.04
CA ALA A 180 13.44 -15.55 20.59
C ALA A 180 13.52 -14.42 19.56
N ASN A 181 13.89 -14.72 18.32
CA ASN A 181 13.97 -13.75 17.24
C ASN A 181 12.59 -13.20 16.84
N ALA A 182 11.56 -14.04 16.79
CA ALA A 182 10.18 -13.62 16.53
C ALA A 182 9.66 -12.72 17.65
N ALA A 183 9.87 -13.09 18.92
CA ALA A 183 9.51 -12.25 20.06
C ALA A 183 10.29 -10.92 20.07
N ALA A 184 11.55 -10.94 19.64
CA ALA A 184 12.36 -9.73 19.50
C ALA A 184 11.88 -8.83 18.35
N ALA A 185 11.49 -9.42 17.21
CA ALA A 185 10.88 -8.72 16.08
C ALA A 185 9.51 -8.15 16.44
N GLU A 186 8.66 -8.88 17.17
CA GLU A 186 7.37 -8.38 17.67
C GLU A 186 7.54 -7.21 18.64
N ARG A 187 8.44 -7.34 19.62
CA ARG A 187 8.78 -6.23 20.54
C ARG A 187 9.37 -5.04 19.78
N GLY A 188 10.23 -5.32 18.80
CA GLY A 188 10.82 -4.33 17.91
C GLY A 188 9.76 -3.59 17.10
N ALA A 189 8.82 -4.30 16.49
CA ALA A 189 7.70 -3.77 15.74
C ALA A 189 6.76 -2.95 16.63
N ALA A 190 6.46 -3.41 17.85
CA ALA A 190 5.64 -2.68 18.81
C ALA A 190 6.30 -1.36 19.26
N LEU A 191 7.58 -1.41 19.63
CA LEU A 191 8.34 -0.23 20.04
C LEU A 191 8.57 0.73 18.87
N GLY A 192 8.91 0.18 17.70
CA GLY A 192 9.10 0.94 16.47
C GLY A 192 7.80 1.58 16.01
N GLY A 193 6.68 0.86 16.05
CA GLY A 193 5.35 1.40 15.77
C GLY A 193 4.97 2.53 16.72
N ALA A 194 5.19 2.37 18.02
CA ALA A 194 4.94 3.42 19.02
C ALA A 194 5.82 4.65 18.78
N ALA A 195 7.13 4.46 18.56
CA ALA A 195 8.05 5.54 18.22
C ALA A 195 7.67 6.22 16.90
N GLY A 196 7.26 5.43 15.92
CA GLY A 196 6.77 5.86 14.63
C GLY A 196 5.53 6.74 14.74
N VAL A 197 4.52 6.32 15.51
CA VAL A 197 3.33 7.13 15.82
C VAL A 197 3.73 8.46 16.41
N LEU A 198 4.62 8.46 17.41
CA LEU A 198 5.06 9.68 18.09
C LEU A 198 5.81 10.63 17.13
N VAL A 199 6.78 10.12 16.38
CA VAL A 199 7.53 10.90 15.39
C VAL A 199 6.58 11.42 14.31
N GLY A 200 5.69 10.57 13.81
CA GLY A 200 4.68 10.92 12.82
C GLY A 200 3.72 12.00 13.28
N LEU A 201 3.23 11.92 14.51
CA LEU A 201 2.41 12.96 15.15
C LEU A 201 3.17 14.28 15.26
N LEU A 202 4.42 14.24 15.73
CA LEU A 202 5.24 15.44 15.92
C LEU A 202 5.58 16.12 14.59
N LEU A 203 5.97 15.34 13.58
CA LEU A 203 6.26 15.84 12.24
C LEU A 203 4.99 16.36 11.56
N GLY A 204 3.89 15.62 11.63
CA GLY A 204 2.61 16.06 11.08
C GLY A 204 2.13 17.36 11.74
N TRP A 205 2.26 17.48 13.07
CA TRP A 205 1.93 18.70 13.79
C TRP A 205 2.85 19.88 13.43
N ALA A 206 4.15 19.65 13.30
CA ALA A 206 5.13 20.69 12.99
C ALA A 206 5.03 21.19 11.54
N LEU A 207 4.68 20.30 10.60
CA LEU A 207 4.51 20.62 9.18
C LEU A 207 3.11 21.14 8.86
N ALA A 208 2.10 20.89 9.72
CA ALA A 208 0.73 21.34 9.50
C ALA A 208 0.58 22.84 9.18
N PRO A 209 1.31 23.79 9.82
CA PRO A 209 1.21 25.20 9.48
C PRO A 209 1.75 25.57 8.08
N GLN A 210 2.53 24.68 7.46
CA GLN A 210 3.17 24.89 6.16
C GLN A 210 2.34 24.32 5.01
N ILE A 211 1.40 23.41 5.31
CA ILE A 211 0.59 22.67 4.35
C ILE A 211 -0.86 23.19 4.49
N ASP A 212 -1.15 24.31 3.83
CA ASP A 212 -2.45 25.01 3.74
C ASP A 212 -3.24 25.25 5.05
N ALA A 213 -3.63 26.51 5.26
CA ALA A 213 -4.27 26.98 6.48
C ALA A 213 -5.65 26.37 6.79
N GLU A 214 -6.27 25.66 5.84
CA GLU A 214 -7.64 25.14 5.99
C GLU A 214 -7.70 23.71 6.55
N SER A 215 -6.64 22.91 6.42
CA SER A 215 -6.68 21.54 6.92
C SER A 215 -6.46 21.51 8.44
N SER A 216 -7.37 20.87 9.18
CA SER A 216 -7.26 20.83 10.65
C SER A 216 -5.92 20.19 11.04
N ARG A 217 -5.13 20.86 11.90
CA ARG A 217 -3.83 20.35 12.37
C ARG A 217 -3.91 18.90 12.88
N GLY A 218 -5.07 18.51 13.40
CA GLY A 218 -5.36 17.14 13.83
C GLY A 218 -5.33 16.12 12.69
N ALA A 219 -5.88 16.43 11.52
CA ALA A 219 -5.88 15.54 10.36
C ALA A 219 -4.46 15.29 9.84
N ILE A 220 -3.64 16.34 9.70
CA ILE A 220 -2.25 16.23 9.26
C ILE A 220 -1.41 15.46 10.30
N SER A 221 -1.62 15.73 11.59
CA SER A 221 -0.93 15.01 12.67
C SER A 221 -1.29 13.53 12.67
N LEU A 222 -2.57 13.18 12.49
CA LEU A 222 -3.04 11.80 12.44
C LEU A 222 -2.55 11.06 11.19
N ALA A 223 -2.53 11.72 10.02
CA ALA A 223 -1.92 11.15 8.82
C ALA A 223 -0.42 10.87 9.04
N GLY A 224 0.30 11.84 9.62
CA GLY A 224 1.69 11.67 10.03
C GLY A 224 1.85 10.49 10.99
N ALA A 225 0.98 10.38 12.00
CA ALA A 225 0.97 9.29 12.98
C ALA A 225 0.86 7.91 12.32
N LEU A 226 -0.07 7.76 11.37
CA LEU A 226 -0.32 6.49 10.67
C LEU A 226 0.87 6.12 9.77
N ILE A 227 1.42 7.09 9.04
CA ILE A 227 2.62 6.88 8.20
C ILE A 227 3.82 6.50 9.05
N GLY A 228 3.99 7.22 10.16
CA GLY A 228 5.03 6.98 11.14
C GLY A 228 4.89 5.60 11.78
N ALA A 229 3.68 5.20 12.19
CA ALA A 229 3.38 3.88 12.75
C ALA A 229 3.79 2.76 11.79
N ALA A 230 3.38 2.86 10.52
CA ALA A 230 3.68 1.85 9.50
C ALA A 230 5.20 1.73 9.26
N SER A 231 5.88 2.86 9.12
CA SER A 231 7.34 2.92 8.94
C SER A 231 8.08 2.41 10.17
N GLY A 232 7.57 2.74 11.36
CA GLY A 232 8.08 2.34 12.66
C GLY A 232 7.95 0.84 12.92
N VAL A 233 6.80 0.24 12.62
CA VAL A 233 6.58 -1.22 12.71
C VAL A 233 7.60 -1.96 11.83
N THR A 234 7.81 -1.44 10.61
CA THR A 234 8.73 -2.04 9.64
C THR A 234 10.18 -1.94 10.13
N ALA A 235 10.65 -0.73 10.44
CA ALA A 235 12.02 -0.50 10.90
C ALA A 235 12.30 -1.18 12.26
N GLY A 236 11.33 -1.15 13.16
CA GLY A 236 11.40 -1.77 14.47
C GLY A 236 11.52 -3.29 14.41
N SER A 237 10.78 -3.94 13.50
CA SER A 237 10.91 -5.38 13.24
C SER A 237 12.34 -5.75 12.82
N PHE A 238 12.94 -4.99 11.88
CA PHE A 238 14.32 -5.21 11.45
C PHE A 238 15.35 -4.98 12.57
N LEU A 239 15.20 -3.93 13.37
CA LEU A 239 16.10 -3.63 14.48
C LEU A 239 15.98 -4.64 15.63
N GLY A 240 14.78 -5.21 15.84
CA GLY A 240 14.54 -6.26 16.84
C GLY A 240 15.34 -7.52 16.56
N MET A 241 15.46 -7.91 15.29
CA MET A 241 16.22 -9.10 14.86
C MET A 241 17.74 -8.94 14.97
N GLY A 242 18.26 -7.71 14.95
CA GLY A 242 19.70 -7.44 14.92
C GLY A 242 20.39 -7.42 16.29
N ARG A 243 19.68 -7.63 17.41
CA ARG A 243 20.28 -7.66 18.75
C ARG A 243 20.76 -9.07 19.07
N PRO A 244 22.07 -9.38 19.04
CA PRO A 244 22.55 -10.64 19.55
C PRO A 244 22.22 -10.73 21.04
N ASN A 245 21.65 -11.87 21.47
CA ASN A 245 21.39 -12.17 22.87
C ASN A 245 22.72 -12.06 23.64
N ALA A 246 22.87 -11.01 24.44
CA ALA A 246 23.99 -10.78 25.34
C ALA A 246 23.70 -11.41 26.71
#